data_AF-A0A8I6WJS2-F1
#
_entry.id   AF-A0A8I6WJS2-F1
#
_cell.length_a   1.000
_cell.length_b   1.000
_cell.length_c   1.000
_cell.angle_alpha   90.00
_cell.angle_beta   90.00
_cell.angle_gamma   90.00
#
_symmetry.space_group_name_H-M   'P 1'
#
loop_
_entity.id
_entity.type
_entity.pdbx_description
1 polymer ?
#
loop_
_entity_poly.entity_id
_entity_poly.type
_entity_poly.pdbx_seq_one_letter_code
_entity_poly.pdbx_strand_id
1 'polypeptide(L)'
;MVAMGLPATASRGSAQLLPLVVVLLASLHFSGVKSLDVTPPPASSPTSALPLPAAVASPFSFSFDFTNASTYRMEDLEFEGSASATVQDHLLDHHVDVTCSSYGKDPTHCTGRVSYAHPVPFYDNTTGELASFQTRFTFAIVVYSSIMKGDGMAFFLACYPSKLSPNSRGGNLGLINSGDDGNNKAAFGDERFVAVEFDTFQNPWDSNGDHIGIDINSVTSVNATILPPRSSLNGTMTATVTFDNTTRMLVAELQLDDDDKRNLRHVQVSFQLTNQLNTLLPPQVAVGFSAATGSAMELHRILSWSFNSSLAPPRKGVIPSFFCFTNSKFC
;
A
#
# COMPACT_ATOMS: atom_id res chain seq x y z
N MET A 1 35.43 -39.86 41.09
CA MET A 1 34.94 -40.37 42.39
C MET A 1 33.44 -40.10 42.42
N VAL A 2 32.62 -41.17 42.35
CA VAL A 2 31.17 -41.28 42.69
C VAL A 2 30.22 -40.37 41.87
N ALA A 3 29.30 -40.78 40.99
CA ALA A 3 28.57 -42.03 40.68
C ALA A 3 27.78 -42.65 41.85
N MET A 4 26.46 -42.40 41.89
CA MET A 4 25.35 -43.21 42.46
C MET A 4 24.10 -42.31 42.57
N GLY A 5 22.84 -42.70 42.34
CA GLY A 5 22.21 -43.98 42.03
C GLY A 5 20.69 -43.83 42.24
N LEU A 6 19.87 -44.38 41.32
CA LEU A 6 18.47 -44.80 41.54
C LEU A 6 18.46 -46.06 42.44
N PRO A 7 17.37 -46.48 43.15
CA PRO A 7 16.11 -46.91 42.50
C PRO A 7 14.78 -46.94 43.32
N ALA A 8 13.67 -47.08 42.57
CA ALA A 8 12.51 -48.01 42.66
C ALA A 8 11.73 -48.38 43.97
N THR A 9 10.39 -48.20 43.84
CA THR A 9 9.25 -49.16 44.01
C THR A 9 8.39 -49.32 45.30
N ALA A 10 7.07 -49.44 45.02
CA ALA A 10 5.95 -50.13 45.72
C ALA A 10 5.20 -49.34 46.86
N SER A 11 3.88 -49.45 47.12
CA SER A 11 2.83 -50.42 46.77
C SER A 11 1.38 -49.90 47.07
N ARG A 12 0.37 -50.53 46.42
CA ARG A 12 -1.04 -50.89 46.84
C ARG A 12 -1.98 -49.87 47.51
N GLY A 13 -3.18 -49.62 46.97
CA GLY A 13 -4.45 -50.36 47.24
C GLY A 13 -5.44 -49.38 47.94
N SER A 14 -6.78 -49.45 47.95
CA SER A 14 -7.82 -50.37 47.50
C SER A 14 -9.18 -49.64 47.56
N ALA A 15 -10.19 -50.28 46.96
CA ALA A 15 -11.62 -50.02 46.82
C ALA A 15 -12.40 -49.24 47.91
N GLN A 16 -13.48 -48.57 47.47
CA GLN A 16 -14.68 -48.30 48.29
C GLN A 16 -15.92 -48.93 47.63
N LEU A 17 -16.66 -49.70 48.44
CA LEU A 17 -17.91 -50.41 48.14
C LEU A 17 -19.15 -49.60 48.57
N LEU A 18 -20.27 -49.86 47.89
CA LEU A 18 -21.67 -49.57 48.29
C LEU A 18 -22.12 -50.38 49.51
N PRO A 19 -23.28 -50.03 50.10
CA PRO A 19 -24.51 -50.86 49.91
C PRO A 19 -25.73 -49.96 49.61
N LEU A 20 -26.71 -50.26 48.74
CA LEU A 20 -27.65 -51.38 48.53
C LEU A 20 -28.71 -51.57 49.63
N VAL A 21 -30.00 -51.33 49.27
CA VAL A 21 -31.29 -52.02 49.61
C VAL A 21 -32.40 -51.09 49.06
N VAL A 22 -33.07 -51.31 47.91
CA VAL A 22 -34.08 -52.31 47.46
C VAL A 22 -35.37 -52.35 48.28
N VAL A 23 -36.48 -51.85 47.71
CA VAL A 23 -37.83 -52.44 47.84
C VAL A 23 -38.61 -52.27 46.53
N LEU A 24 -38.99 -53.39 45.90
CA LEU A 24 -39.98 -53.51 44.84
C LEU A 24 -41.41 -53.37 45.41
N LEU A 25 -42.38 -52.89 44.61
CA LEU A 25 -43.46 -53.76 44.08
C LEU A 25 -44.52 -53.01 43.25
N ALA A 26 -44.91 -53.71 42.18
CA ALA A 26 -46.24 -53.83 41.58
C ALA A 26 -46.79 -52.73 40.66
N SER A 27 -46.79 -53.08 39.38
CA SER A 27 -47.61 -52.54 38.29
C SER A 27 -49.10 -52.89 38.47
N LEU A 28 -50.00 -51.95 38.17
CA LEU A 28 -51.40 -52.21 37.85
C LEU A 28 -51.82 -51.39 36.63
N HIS A 29 -52.51 -52.08 35.71
CA HIS A 29 -53.05 -51.61 34.44
C HIS A 29 -54.06 -50.45 34.60
N PHE A 30 -54.00 -49.48 33.69
CA PHE A 30 -55.13 -48.62 33.36
C PHE A 30 -55.49 -48.78 31.88
N SER A 31 -56.68 -49.31 31.64
CA SER A 31 -57.31 -49.39 30.33
C SER A 31 -58.01 -48.07 30.01
N GLY A 32 -57.62 -47.47 28.89
CA GLY A 32 -58.47 -46.78 27.92
C GLY A 32 -59.45 -45.70 28.37
N VAL A 33 -59.13 -44.44 28.05
CA VAL A 33 -60.13 -43.47 27.56
C VAL A 33 -59.52 -42.74 26.36
N LYS A 34 -60.17 -42.86 25.19
CA LYS A 34 -59.80 -42.13 23.96
C LYS A 34 -60.07 -40.64 24.18
N SER A 35 -59.02 -39.81 24.12
CA SER A 35 -59.15 -38.37 23.92
C SER A 35 -58.77 -38.03 22.50
N LEU A 36 -59.63 -37.24 21.86
CA LEU A 36 -59.55 -36.82 20.46
C LEU A 36 -58.28 -35.99 20.23
N ASP A 37 -57.55 -36.38 19.18
CA ASP A 37 -56.37 -35.69 18.67
C ASP A 37 -56.82 -34.37 18.00
N VAL A 38 -56.48 -33.24 18.61
CA VAL A 38 -56.60 -31.92 17.98
C VAL A 38 -55.18 -31.44 17.73
N THR A 39 -54.72 -31.63 16.49
CA THR A 39 -53.46 -31.09 16.01
C THR A 39 -53.54 -29.55 16.01
N PRO A 40 -52.61 -28.83 16.68
CA PRO A 40 -52.54 -27.38 16.52
C PRO A 40 -52.12 -27.05 15.08
N PRO A 41 -52.55 -25.90 14.53
CA PRO A 41 -52.14 -25.49 13.19
C PRO A 41 -50.61 -25.34 13.15
N PRO A 42 -49.96 -25.60 12.00
CA PRO A 42 -48.52 -25.42 11.87
C PRO A 42 -48.15 -23.98 12.23
N ALA A 43 -47.16 -23.83 13.11
CA ALA A 43 -46.57 -22.54 13.43
C ALA A 43 -46.15 -21.85 12.12
N SER A 44 -46.61 -20.62 11.91
CA SER A 44 -46.15 -19.78 10.81
C SER A 44 -44.62 -19.74 10.83
N SER A 45 -44.01 -20.00 9.68
CA SER A 45 -42.57 -19.88 9.44
C SER A 45 -42.04 -18.57 10.02
N PRO A 46 -40.82 -18.55 10.60
CA PRO A 46 -40.23 -17.31 11.06
C PRO A 46 -40.15 -16.36 9.86
N THR A 47 -40.81 -15.21 9.99
CA THR A 47 -40.72 -14.11 9.04
C THR A 47 -39.24 -13.83 8.82
N SER A 48 -38.77 -14.02 7.58
CA SER A 48 -37.41 -13.64 7.19
C SER A 48 -37.23 -12.17 7.54
N ALA A 49 -36.50 -11.88 8.62
CA ALA A 49 -36.11 -10.52 8.93
C ALA A 49 -35.28 -10.05 7.74
N LEU A 50 -35.72 -8.96 7.10
CA LEU A 50 -34.94 -8.30 6.06
C LEU A 50 -33.52 -8.09 6.62
N PRO A 51 -32.46 -8.49 5.89
CA PRO A 51 -31.10 -8.25 6.35
C PRO A 51 -30.97 -6.75 6.63
N LEU A 52 -30.41 -6.42 7.80
CA LEU A 52 -30.05 -5.05 8.12
C LEU A 52 -29.33 -4.45 6.90
N PRO A 53 -29.60 -3.18 6.53
CA PRO A 53 -28.84 -2.51 5.49
C PRO A 53 -27.36 -2.75 5.78
N ALA A 54 -26.66 -3.35 4.82
CA ALA A 54 -25.23 -3.57 4.95
C ALA A 54 -24.62 -2.21 5.31
N ALA A 55 -23.99 -2.12 6.48
CA ALA A 55 -23.34 -0.89 6.92
C ALA A 55 -22.45 -0.41 5.77
N VAL A 56 -22.75 0.77 5.23
CA VAL A 56 -21.98 1.37 4.14
C VAL A 56 -20.54 1.45 4.65
N ALA A 57 -19.65 0.69 4.02
CA ALA A 57 -18.29 0.57 4.49
C ALA A 57 -17.65 1.97 4.40
N SER A 58 -17.05 2.43 5.49
CA SER A 58 -16.55 3.81 5.60
C SER A 58 -15.29 4.01 4.75
N PRO A 59 -15.16 5.15 4.05
CA PRO A 59 -14.00 5.46 3.22
C PRO A 59 -12.68 5.35 4.01
N PHE A 60 -11.62 4.95 3.32
CA PHE A 60 -10.29 4.76 3.89
C PHE A 60 -9.46 6.05 3.78
N SER A 61 -8.77 6.45 4.86
CA SER A 61 -7.84 7.58 4.80
C SER A 61 -6.73 7.50 5.84
N PHE A 62 -5.59 8.11 5.54
CA PHE A 62 -4.53 8.44 6.51
C PHE A 62 -3.93 9.81 6.22
N SER A 63 -3.23 10.36 7.21
CA SER A 63 -2.48 11.61 7.08
C SER A 63 -1.26 11.57 8.00
N PHE A 64 -0.08 11.73 7.41
CA PHE A 64 1.20 11.77 8.08
C PHE A 64 1.84 13.14 7.90
N ASP A 65 2.33 13.71 8.98
CA ASP A 65 3.22 14.86 8.98
C ASP A 65 4.58 14.37 9.45
N PHE A 66 5.48 14.09 8.50
CA PHE A 66 6.79 13.56 8.81
C PHE A 66 7.68 14.56 9.52
N THR A 67 7.33 15.86 9.55
CA THR A 67 8.01 16.87 10.38
C THR A 67 7.69 16.70 11.87
N ASN A 68 6.66 15.91 12.19
CA ASN A 68 6.22 15.61 13.55
C ASN A 68 6.04 14.10 13.74
N ALA A 69 7.05 13.46 14.36
CA ALA A 69 7.09 12.03 14.63
C ALA A 69 5.90 11.48 15.46
N SER A 70 5.08 12.34 16.09
CA SER A 70 3.87 11.92 16.80
C SER A 70 2.66 11.65 15.89
N THR A 71 2.74 12.04 14.61
CA THR A 71 1.60 11.95 13.67
C THR A 71 1.55 10.65 12.87
N TYR A 72 2.59 9.83 12.95
CA TYR A 72 2.69 8.55 12.25
C TYR A 72 3.34 7.50 13.14
N ARG A 73 3.18 6.24 12.78
CA ARG A 73 3.87 5.12 13.44
C ARG A 73 4.74 4.41 12.42
N MET A 74 5.90 3.92 12.88
CA MET A 74 6.79 3.14 12.01
C MET A 74 6.14 1.84 11.51
N GLU A 75 5.13 1.31 12.22
CA GLU A 75 4.36 0.13 11.79
C GLU A 75 3.42 0.41 10.60
N ASP A 76 3.16 1.68 10.29
CA ASP A 76 2.29 2.09 9.18
C ASP A 76 3.10 2.36 7.89
N LEU A 77 4.42 2.19 7.93
CA LEU A 77 5.33 2.47 6.82
C LEU A 77 6.26 1.27 6.56
N GLU A 78 6.41 0.91 5.29
CA GLU A 78 7.43 -0.03 4.82
C GLU A 78 8.52 0.71 4.05
N PHE A 79 9.78 0.44 4.40
CA PHE A 79 10.96 1.05 3.77
C PHE A 79 11.76 -0.01 3.04
N GLU A 80 12.16 0.30 1.81
CA GLU A 80 12.90 -0.59 0.93
C GLU A 80 14.12 0.12 0.33
N GLY A 81 15.19 -0.63 0.08
CA GLY A 81 16.43 -0.09 -0.48
C GLY A 81 17.08 0.93 0.46
N SER A 82 17.35 2.13 -0.06
CA SER A 82 17.98 3.23 0.66
C SER A 82 17.00 4.06 1.50
N ALA A 83 15.69 3.84 1.38
CA ALA A 83 14.69 4.66 2.05
C ALA A 83 14.75 4.52 3.57
N SER A 84 14.55 5.62 4.28
CA SER A 84 14.55 5.63 5.75
C SER A 84 13.79 6.82 6.32
N ALA A 85 13.24 6.65 7.52
CA ALA A 85 12.80 7.78 8.33
C ALA A 85 14.03 8.44 8.98
N THR A 86 14.23 9.73 8.75
CA THR A 86 15.36 10.49 9.27
C THR A 86 14.90 11.38 10.42
N VAL A 87 15.67 11.34 11.50
CA VAL A 87 15.38 12.06 12.75
C VAL A 87 16.06 13.44 12.79
N GLN A 88 17.16 13.64 12.05
CA GLN A 88 17.79 14.96 11.90
C GLN A 88 18.85 14.93 10.78
N ASP A 89 18.86 15.94 9.91
CA ASP A 89 20.03 16.33 9.13
C ASP A 89 20.33 17.83 9.33
N HIS A 90 21.38 18.36 8.68
CA HIS A 90 21.71 19.79 8.80
C HIS A 90 20.67 20.75 8.19
N LEU A 91 19.66 20.24 7.47
CA LEU A 91 18.70 21.02 6.71
C LEU A 91 17.26 20.92 7.28
N LEU A 92 16.88 19.79 7.88
CA LEU A 92 15.55 19.48 8.38
C LEU A 92 15.62 18.56 9.62
N ASP A 93 14.69 18.76 10.57
CA ASP A 93 14.55 17.87 11.74
C ASP A 93 13.98 16.51 11.34
N HIS A 94 12.69 16.39 11.02
CA HIS A 94 12.08 15.10 10.71
C HIS A 94 11.54 15.06 9.27
N HIS A 95 11.86 13.99 8.56
CA HIS A 95 11.40 13.72 7.20
C HIS A 95 11.62 12.23 6.85
N VAL A 96 11.04 11.80 5.74
CA VAL A 96 11.38 10.51 5.12
C VAL A 96 12.29 10.76 3.93
N ASP A 97 13.48 10.18 3.93
CA ASP A 97 14.32 10.13 2.73
C ASP A 97 13.96 8.87 1.93
N VAL A 98 13.71 9.03 0.63
CA VAL A 98 13.44 7.92 -0.29
C VAL A 98 14.74 7.40 -0.92
N THR A 99 15.72 8.28 -1.13
CA THR A 99 17.10 7.94 -1.51
C THR A 99 18.05 8.05 -0.31
N CYS A 100 19.36 7.88 -0.52
CA CYS A 100 20.34 7.96 0.56
C CYS A 100 20.30 9.31 1.30
N SER A 101 20.23 9.24 2.63
CA SER A 101 20.10 10.39 3.53
C SER A 101 21.46 10.90 4.03
N SER A 102 22.03 11.90 3.33
CA SER A 102 23.11 12.82 3.75
C SER A 102 24.18 13.03 2.68
N TYR A 103 24.51 14.29 2.43
CA TYR A 103 25.74 14.67 1.74
C TYR A 103 26.93 14.38 2.67
N GLY A 104 27.74 13.37 2.32
CA GLY A 104 28.84 12.87 3.15
C GLY A 104 29.10 11.37 2.98
N LYS A 105 28.08 10.64 2.51
CA LYS A 105 28.25 9.44 1.66
C LYS A 105 28.03 9.85 0.20
N ASP A 106 28.40 8.99 -0.74
CA ASP A 106 28.14 9.19 -2.17
C ASP A 106 26.64 8.97 -2.44
N PRO A 107 25.82 10.03 -2.72
CA PRO A 107 24.39 9.90 -2.97
C PRO A 107 24.08 9.44 -4.41
N THR A 108 25.08 8.99 -5.16
CA THR A 108 24.90 8.34 -6.46
C THR A 108 24.42 6.91 -6.29
N HIS A 109 23.73 6.39 -7.31
CA HIS A 109 23.32 5.00 -7.40
C HIS A 109 22.44 4.50 -6.24
N CYS A 110 21.71 5.41 -5.60
CA CYS A 110 20.76 5.11 -4.54
C CYS A 110 19.40 4.77 -5.15
N THR A 111 18.65 3.91 -4.48
CA THR A 111 17.30 3.55 -4.88
C THR A 111 16.53 3.14 -3.65
N GLY A 112 15.32 3.66 -3.49
CA GLY A 112 14.47 3.25 -2.38
C GLY A 112 13.01 3.46 -2.65
N ARG A 113 12.21 2.82 -1.80
CA ARG A 113 10.76 3.01 -1.73
C ARG A 113 10.33 3.18 -0.29
N VAL A 114 9.34 4.03 -0.09
CA VAL A 114 8.54 4.06 1.13
C VAL A 114 7.09 3.85 0.74
N SER A 115 6.38 2.96 1.42
CA SER A 115 4.97 2.68 1.14
C SER A 115 4.15 2.60 2.42
N TYR A 116 2.84 2.80 2.30
CA TYR A 116 1.91 2.55 3.40
C TYR A 116 1.83 1.04 3.65
N ALA A 117 2.07 0.62 4.89
CA ALA A 117 2.29 -0.79 5.23
C ALA A 117 1.04 -1.69 5.09
N HIS A 118 -0.14 -1.10 4.91
CA HIS A 118 -1.40 -1.85 4.82
C HIS A 118 -1.98 -1.77 3.39
N PRO A 119 -2.71 -2.81 2.93
CA PRO A 119 -3.25 -2.81 1.58
C PRO A 119 -4.31 -1.72 1.39
N VAL A 120 -4.25 -1.02 0.26
CA VAL A 120 -5.24 -0.02 -0.13
C VAL A 120 -6.21 -0.61 -1.16
N PRO A 121 -7.53 -0.62 -0.92
CA PRO A 121 -8.51 -1.06 -1.91
C PRO A 121 -8.48 -0.16 -3.16
N PHE A 122 -8.24 -0.78 -4.31
CA PHE A 122 -8.31 -0.12 -5.61
C PHE A 122 -9.65 -0.40 -6.30
N TYR A 123 -10.13 -1.65 -6.27
CA TYR A 123 -11.50 -2.01 -6.66
C TYR A 123 -12.03 -3.18 -5.83
N ASP A 124 -13.35 -3.27 -5.72
CA ASP A 124 -14.04 -4.43 -5.15
C ASP A 124 -14.17 -5.52 -6.23
N ASN A 125 -13.59 -6.69 -5.98
CA ASN A 125 -13.60 -7.81 -6.94
C ASN A 125 -14.99 -8.49 -7.09
N THR A 126 -15.88 -8.30 -6.13
CA THR A 126 -17.24 -8.85 -6.14
C THR A 126 -18.19 -7.95 -6.92
N THR A 127 -18.12 -6.64 -6.67
CA THR A 127 -19.04 -5.67 -7.27
C THR A 127 -18.49 -5.03 -8.55
N GLY A 128 -17.17 -5.09 -8.75
CA GLY A 128 -16.48 -4.34 -9.81
C GLY A 128 -16.39 -2.84 -9.55
N GLU A 129 -16.78 -2.39 -8.35
CA GLU A 129 -16.71 -0.98 -7.96
C GLU A 129 -15.25 -0.53 -7.85
N LEU A 130 -14.88 0.50 -8.60
CA LEU A 130 -13.53 1.07 -8.57
C LEU A 130 -13.49 2.25 -7.59
N ALA A 131 -12.42 2.38 -6.81
CA ALA A 131 -12.21 3.53 -5.94
C ALA A 131 -11.94 4.80 -6.73
N SER A 132 -12.50 5.91 -6.27
CA SER A 132 -11.91 7.24 -6.47
C SER A 132 -10.93 7.50 -5.33
N PHE A 133 -9.80 8.15 -5.63
CA PHE A 133 -8.84 8.51 -4.59
C PHE A 133 -8.28 9.91 -4.78
N GLN A 134 -7.77 10.46 -3.68
CA GLN A 134 -6.96 11.66 -3.65
C GLN A 134 -5.77 11.41 -2.73
N THR A 135 -4.58 11.78 -3.19
CA THR A 135 -3.39 11.89 -2.36
C THR A 135 -2.86 13.31 -2.44
N ARG A 136 -2.38 13.83 -1.32
CA ARG A 136 -1.69 15.12 -1.26
C ARG A 136 -0.46 14.98 -0.41
N PHE A 137 0.67 15.42 -0.92
CA PHE A 137 1.95 15.31 -0.25
C PHE A 137 2.81 16.56 -0.48
N THR A 138 3.58 16.90 0.55
CA THR A 138 4.64 17.90 0.46
C THR A 138 5.97 17.17 0.46
N PHE A 139 6.82 17.49 -0.50
CA PHE A 139 8.11 16.85 -0.66
C PHE A 139 9.17 17.88 -1.01
N ALA A 140 10.43 17.50 -0.90
CA ALA A 140 11.56 18.31 -1.33
C ALA A 140 12.51 17.49 -2.19
N ILE A 141 12.90 18.08 -3.32
CA ILE A 141 14.04 17.61 -4.11
C ILE A 141 15.17 18.57 -3.84
N VAL A 142 16.26 18.09 -3.25
CA VAL A 142 17.41 18.93 -2.90
C VAL A 142 18.52 18.71 -3.91
N VAL A 143 18.74 19.71 -4.75
CA VAL A 143 19.76 19.68 -5.80
C VAL A 143 21.03 20.40 -5.36
N TYR A 144 22.17 19.72 -5.43
CA TYR A 144 23.48 20.33 -5.13
C TYR A 144 24.05 21.09 -6.34
N SER A 145 23.90 20.53 -7.53
CA SER A 145 24.45 21.07 -8.77
C SER A 145 23.43 20.92 -9.88
N SER A 146 23.00 22.04 -10.47
CA SER A 146 21.99 22.04 -11.52
C SER A 146 22.41 21.31 -12.80
N ILE A 147 23.71 21.03 -12.97
CA ILE A 147 24.27 20.26 -14.09
C ILE A 147 24.49 18.78 -13.77
N MET A 148 24.41 18.38 -12.50
CA MET A 148 24.64 16.99 -12.02
C MET A 148 23.51 16.56 -11.08
N LYS A 149 22.26 16.92 -11.43
CA LYS A 149 21.04 16.53 -10.71
C LYS A 149 20.36 15.36 -11.42
N GLY A 150 19.64 14.54 -10.68
CA GLY A 150 18.99 13.34 -11.21
C GLY A 150 18.80 12.24 -10.17
N ASP A 151 17.86 11.32 -10.37
CA ASP A 151 17.04 11.18 -11.59
C ASP A 151 15.56 11.52 -11.35
N GLY A 152 15.14 11.72 -10.10
CA GLY A 152 13.79 12.08 -9.73
C GLY A 152 13.10 11.06 -8.82
N MET A 153 11.80 11.28 -8.63
CA MET A 153 10.95 10.45 -7.79
C MET A 153 9.54 10.33 -8.35
N ALA A 154 8.78 9.37 -7.83
CA ALA A 154 7.40 9.15 -8.24
C ALA A 154 6.50 8.75 -7.07
N PHE A 155 5.26 9.22 -7.08
CA PHE A 155 4.17 8.61 -6.32
C PHE A 155 3.62 7.43 -7.12
N PHE A 156 3.46 6.25 -6.51
CA PHE A 156 3.05 5.05 -7.24
C PHE A 156 1.88 4.31 -6.58
N LEU A 157 1.14 3.58 -7.42
CA LEU A 157 0.27 2.47 -7.08
C LEU A 157 0.87 1.20 -7.72
N ALA A 158 1.08 0.15 -6.94
CA ALA A 158 1.64 -1.11 -7.44
C ALA A 158 1.05 -2.32 -6.71
N CYS A 159 1.50 -3.52 -7.06
CA CYS A 159 1.21 -4.74 -6.30
C CYS A 159 1.46 -4.57 -4.79
N TYR A 160 0.57 -5.15 -3.97
CA TYR A 160 0.76 -5.29 -2.53
C TYR A 160 1.18 -6.74 -2.17
N PRO A 161 2.15 -6.93 -1.25
CA PRO A 161 2.99 -5.91 -0.61
C PRO A 161 3.91 -5.21 -1.62
N SER A 162 4.37 -4.00 -1.27
CA SER A 162 5.33 -3.28 -2.11
C SER A 162 6.62 -4.09 -2.24
N LYS A 163 7.23 -4.02 -3.43
CA LYS A 163 8.54 -4.61 -3.68
C LYS A 163 9.35 -3.73 -4.62
N LEU A 164 10.51 -3.31 -4.17
CA LEU A 164 11.49 -2.59 -4.95
C LEU A 164 12.01 -3.52 -6.07
N SER A 165 11.94 -3.01 -7.30
CA SER A 165 12.44 -3.75 -8.45
C SER A 165 13.98 -3.81 -8.40
N PRO A 166 14.63 -4.97 -8.65
CA PRO A 166 16.09 -5.03 -8.67
C PRO A 166 16.65 -4.24 -9.84
N ASN A 167 17.87 -3.72 -9.73
CA ASN A 167 18.56 -2.96 -10.79
C ASN A 167 17.72 -1.79 -11.36
N SER A 168 17.03 -1.04 -10.50
CA SER A 168 16.08 0.02 -10.88
C SER A 168 16.61 1.44 -10.60
N ARG A 169 17.93 1.60 -10.65
CA ARG A 169 18.63 2.89 -10.42
C ARG A 169 18.40 3.88 -11.57
N GLY A 170 18.77 5.14 -11.33
CA GLY A 170 18.70 6.21 -12.33
C GLY A 170 17.28 6.47 -12.83
N GLY A 171 17.14 6.81 -14.11
CA GLY A 171 15.86 7.07 -14.79
C GLY A 171 14.81 5.95 -14.78
N ASN A 172 15.08 4.80 -14.15
CA ASN A 172 14.04 3.81 -13.84
C ASN A 172 13.33 4.09 -12.51
N LEU A 173 13.74 5.10 -11.76
CA LEU A 173 13.08 5.68 -10.57
C LEU A 173 12.77 4.69 -9.44
N GLY A 174 13.44 3.54 -9.38
CA GLY A 174 13.09 2.45 -8.47
C GLY A 174 11.84 1.65 -8.88
N LEU A 175 11.27 1.93 -10.05
CA LEU A 175 10.02 1.38 -10.57
C LEU A 175 10.25 0.15 -11.45
N ILE A 176 11.29 0.16 -12.27
CA ILE A 176 11.52 -0.83 -13.33
C ILE A 176 12.89 -1.48 -13.22
N ASN A 177 12.94 -2.80 -13.36
CA ASN A 177 14.21 -3.51 -13.51
C ASN A 177 14.82 -3.15 -14.85
N SER A 178 15.99 -2.52 -14.85
CA SER A 178 16.67 -2.08 -16.07
C SER A 178 17.08 -3.23 -17.00
N GLY A 179 17.08 -4.47 -16.49
CA GLY A 179 17.69 -5.61 -17.16
C GLY A 179 19.21 -5.50 -17.20
N ASP A 180 19.85 -6.54 -17.75
CA ASP A 180 21.31 -6.64 -17.82
C ASP A 180 21.95 -5.59 -18.76
N ASP A 181 21.19 -5.11 -19.76
CA ASP A 181 21.66 -4.12 -20.73
C ASP A 181 21.34 -2.67 -20.33
N GLY A 182 20.62 -2.48 -19.22
CA GLY A 182 20.24 -1.17 -18.71
C GLY A 182 19.14 -0.46 -19.49
N ASN A 183 18.53 -1.11 -20.50
CA ASN A 183 17.64 -0.43 -21.44
C ASN A 183 16.16 -0.72 -21.23
N ASN A 184 15.80 -1.67 -20.35
CA ASN A 184 14.39 -1.99 -20.14
C ASN A 184 13.65 -0.79 -19.52
N LYS A 185 12.52 -0.44 -20.14
CA LYS A 185 11.64 0.67 -19.74
C LYS A 185 10.24 0.22 -19.41
N ALA A 186 9.97 -1.07 -19.40
CA ALA A 186 8.63 -1.62 -19.23
C ALA A 186 8.58 -2.59 -18.05
N ALA A 187 7.49 -2.53 -17.29
CA ALA A 187 7.18 -3.42 -16.19
C ALA A 187 6.08 -4.42 -16.60
N PHE A 188 6.23 -5.66 -16.14
CA PHE A 188 5.31 -6.75 -16.45
C PHE A 188 4.96 -7.53 -15.19
N GLY A 189 3.87 -8.30 -15.24
CA GLY A 189 3.45 -9.16 -14.14
C GLY A 189 3.22 -8.39 -12.84
N ASP A 190 3.94 -8.79 -11.79
CA ASP A 190 3.82 -8.25 -10.43
C ASP A 190 4.58 -6.92 -10.25
N GLU A 191 5.38 -6.49 -11.24
CA GLU A 191 6.09 -5.20 -11.21
C GLU A 191 5.25 -4.06 -11.81
N ARG A 192 4.06 -4.36 -12.32
CA ARG A 192 3.15 -3.38 -12.92
C ARG A 192 2.76 -2.29 -11.93
N PHE A 193 2.64 -1.08 -12.46
CA PHE A 193 2.43 0.11 -11.66
C PHE A 193 1.69 1.19 -12.45
N VAL A 194 1.06 2.10 -11.71
CA VAL A 194 0.68 3.42 -12.17
C VAL A 194 1.46 4.42 -11.33
N ALA A 195 2.13 5.37 -11.95
CA ALA A 195 2.88 6.38 -11.21
C ALA A 195 2.68 7.78 -11.75
N VAL A 196 2.91 8.75 -10.86
CA VAL A 196 3.09 10.15 -11.20
C VAL A 196 4.53 10.49 -10.89
N GLU A 197 5.33 10.74 -11.92
CA GLU A 197 6.75 11.05 -11.81
C GLU A 197 7.00 12.56 -11.70
N PHE A 198 8.10 12.89 -11.02
CA PHE A 198 8.69 14.21 -10.88
C PHE A 198 10.15 14.06 -11.32
N ASP A 199 10.35 14.17 -12.63
CA ASP A 199 11.61 13.84 -13.30
C ASP A 199 12.50 15.08 -13.42
N THR A 200 13.73 14.94 -12.92
CA THR A 200 14.75 15.99 -12.86
C THR A 200 15.86 15.77 -13.88
N PHE A 201 15.91 14.63 -14.57
CA PHE A 201 16.98 14.24 -15.45
C PHE A 201 16.45 13.71 -16.79
N GLN A 202 16.66 14.49 -17.83
CA GLN A 202 16.25 14.12 -19.18
C GLN A 202 17.03 12.90 -19.72
N ASN A 203 16.41 11.73 -19.69
CA ASN A 203 16.87 10.55 -20.40
C ASN A 203 16.47 10.60 -21.90
N PRO A 204 16.99 9.70 -22.75
CA PRO A 204 16.67 9.69 -24.18
C PRO A 204 15.21 9.47 -24.54
N TRP A 205 14.38 9.01 -23.60
CA TRP A 205 12.94 8.81 -23.79
C TRP A 205 12.10 10.03 -23.34
N ASP A 206 12.73 11.02 -22.71
CA ASP A 206 12.01 12.15 -22.13
C ASP A 206 11.94 13.35 -23.06
N SER A 207 10.95 14.19 -22.77
CA SER A 207 10.87 15.54 -23.33
C SER A 207 11.90 16.46 -22.66
N ASN A 208 12.25 17.57 -23.33
CA ASN A 208 13.37 18.40 -22.89
C ASN A 208 13.07 19.22 -21.62
N GLY A 209 13.76 18.90 -20.52
CA GLY A 209 13.72 19.61 -19.23
C GLY A 209 12.96 18.85 -18.12
N ASP A 210 13.02 19.39 -16.90
CA ASP A 210 12.27 18.86 -15.76
C ASP A 210 10.79 18.78 -16.09
N HIS A 211 10.14 17.69 -15.72
CA HIS A 211 8.73 17.48 -16.02
C HIS A 211 8.00 16.70 -14.94
N ILE A 212 6.68 16.81 -14.96
CA ILE A 212 5.80 15.87 -14.26
C ILE A 212 5.13 14.96 -15.28
N GLY A 213 5.03 13.68 -14.97
CA GLY A 213 4.61 12.65 -15.90
C GLY A 213 3.58 11.69 -15.31
N ILE A 214 2.83 11.01 -16.16
CA ILE A 214 1.97 9.88 -15.80
C ILE A 214 2.51 8.64 -16.49
N ASP A 215 2.86 7.66 -15.68
CA ASP A 215 3.46 6.41 -16.11
C ASP A 215 2.49 5.25 -15.93
N ILE A 216 2.44 4.39 -16.94
CA ILE A 216 1.60 3.17 -16.90
C ILE A 216 2.46 2.00 -17.34
N ASN A 217 2.96 1.23 -16.37
CA ASN A 217 3.88 0.10 -16.59
C ASN A 217 5.14 0.44 -17.42
N SER A 218 5.49 1.71 -17.52
CA SER A 218 6.67 2.16 -18.25
C SER A 218 7.12 3.51 -17.70
N VAL A 219 8.44 3.73 -17.64
CA VAL A 219 9.05 5.04 -17.32
C VAL A 219 9.03 6.00 -18.51
N THR A 220 8.45 5.57 -19.64
CA THR A 220 8.08 6.50 -20.71
C THR A 220 6.64 6.93 -20.46
N SER A 221 6.49 8.13 -19.92
CA SER A 221 5.22 8.78 -19.63
C SER A 221 4.21 8.66 -20.78
N VAL A 222 2.98 8.25 -20.46
CA VAL A 222 1.85 8.30 -21.42
C VAL A 222 1.37 9.72 -21.66
N ASN A 223 1.64 10.62 -20.71
CA ASN A 223 1.52 12.06 -20.86
C ASN A 223 2.47 12.74 -19.87
N ALA A 224 3.11 13.83 -20.29
CA ALA A 224 4.04 14.60 -19.46
C ALA A 224 3.85 16.10 -19.70
N THR A 225 4.13 16.88 -18.67
CA THR A 225 4.11 18.35 -18.74
C THR A 225 5.46 18.89 -18.27
N ILE A 226 6.18 19.51 -19.20
CA ILE A 226 7.47 20.17 -18.94
C ILE A 226 7.22 21.40 -18.05
N LEU A 227 8.10 21.61 -17.08
CA LEU A 227 8.04 22.78 -16.21
C LEU A 227 8.18 24.09 -17.01
N PRO A 228 7.60 25.20 -16.53
CA PRO A 228 7.76 26.51 -17.16
C PRO A 228 9.24 26.90 -17.30
N PRO A 229 9.60 27.76 -18.28
CA PRO A 229 10.97 28.24 -18.42
C PRO A 229 11.49 28.86 -17.13
N ARG A 230 12.75 28.55 -16.77
CA ARG A 230 13.43 29.00 -15.54
C ARG A 230 12.77 28.47 -14.25
N SER A 231 11.99 27.41 -14.33
CA SER A 231 11.62 26.56 -13.21
C SER A 231 12.46 25.29 -13.21
N SER A 232 12.62 24.69 -12.04
CA SER A 232 13.22 23.37 -11.86
C SER A 232 12.54 22.70 -10.68
N LEU A 233 12.50 21.37 -10.69
CA LEU A 233 12.11 20.55 -9.55
C LEU A 233 13.24 20.58 -8.52
N ASN A 234 13.30 21.66 -7.75
CA ASN A 234 14.27 21.89 -6.68
C ASN A 234 13.63 22.72 -5.57
N GLY A 235 13.92 22.37 -4.32
CA GLY A 235 13.31 22.98 -3.15
C GLY A 235 12.10 22.19 -2.67
N THR A 236 11.18 22.86 -1.96
CA THR A 236 9.94 22.25 -1.47
C THR A 236 8.81 22.43 -2.47
N MET A 237 7.99 21.41 -2.63
CA MET A 237 6.84 21.39 -3.53
C MET A 237 5.67 20.66 -2.89
N THR A 238 4.47 21.02 -3.31
CA THR A 238 3.24 20.31 -2.93
C THR A 238 2.58 19.72 -4.16
N ALA A 239 2.30 18.43 -4.14
CA ALA A 239 1.54 17.76 -5.19
C ALA A 239 0.21 17.23 -4.68
N THR A 240 -0.80 17.29 -5.55
CA THR A 240 -2.10 16.64 -5.35
C THR A 240 -2.37 15.73 -6.55
N VAL A 241 -2.62 14.45 -6.30
CA VAL A 241 -2.99 13.48 -7.34
C VAL A 241 -4.40 12.99 -7.05
N THR A 242 -5.28 13.08 -8.03
CA THR A 242 -6.67 12.65 -7.95
C THR A 242 -6.99 11.65 -9.04
N PHE A 243 -7.76 10.64 -8.69
CA PHE A 243 -8.35 9.72 -9.64
C PHE A 243 -9.87 9.69 -9.45
N ASP A 244 -10.60 10.03 -10.51
CA ASP A 244 -12.06 9.98 -10.54
C ASP A 244 -12.51 8.70 -11.24
N ASN A 245 -13.20 7.83 -10.51
CA ASN A 245 -13.65 6.55 -11.02
C ASN A 245 -14.72 6.67 -12.12
N THR A 246 -15.46 7.78 -12.21
CA THR A 246 -16.57 7.93 -13.16
C THR A 246 -16.04 8.33 -14.54
N THR A 247 -15.13 9.31 -14.54
CA THR A 247 -14.47 9.84 -15.75
C THR A 247 -13.24 9.03 -16.14
N ARG A 248 -12.70 8.21 -15.22
CA ARG A 248 -11.41 7.49 -15.33
C ARG A 248 -10.21 8.43 -15.48
N MET A 249 -10.34 9.68 -15.05
CA MET A 249 -9.28 10.67 -15.15
C MET A 249 -8.33 10.57 -13.96
N LEU A 250 -7.04 10.39 -14.24
CA LEU A 250 -5.95 10.63 -13.29
C LEU A 250 -5.41 12.04 -13.57
N VAL A 251 -5.38 12.89 -12.54
CA VAL A 251 -4.89 14.27 -12.63
C VAL A 251 -3.85 14.48 -11.53
N ALA A 252 -2.67 14.94 -11.91
CA ALA A 252 -1.63 15.36 -10.99
C ALA A 252 -1.39 16.86 -11.13
N GLU A 253 -1.45 17.56 -10.00
CA GLU A 253 -1.19 18.98 -9.87
C GLU A 253 0.03 19.18 -8.98
N LEU A 254 0.95 20.02 -9.43
CA LEU A 254 2.17 20.39 -8.74
C LEU A 254 2.21 21.89 -8.50
N GLN A 255 2.43 22.26 -7.26
CA GLN A 255 2.72 23.61 -6.82
C GLN A 255 4.20 23.71 -6.45
N LEU A 256 4.94 24.56 -7.15
CA LEU A 256 6.32 24.89 -6.82
C LEU A 256 6.31 25.98 -5.73
N ASP A 257 6.87 25.68 -4.56
CA ASP A 257 7.03 26.67 -3.49
C ASP A 257 8.31 27.47 -3.77
N ASP A 258 8.18 28.52 -4.59
CA ASP A 258 9.28 29.44 -4.90
C ASP A 258 9.62 30.31 -3.66
N ASP A 259 10.91 30.51 -3.38
CA ASP A 259 11.40 31.37 -2.29
C ASP A 259 10.91 32.83 -2.43
N ASP A 260 10.60 33.26 -3.66
CA ASP A 260 9.98 34.55 -3.94
C ASP A 260 8.45 34.40 -3.91
N LYS A 261 7.89 34.58 -2.70
CA LYS A 261 6.49 34.41 -2.24
C LYS A 261 5.39 35.13 -3.07
N ARG A 262 5.65 35.53 -4.29
CA ARG A 262 4.79 36.36 -5.15
C ARG A 262 4.25 35.65 -6.38
N ASN A 263 4.78 34.48 -6.77
CA ASN A 263 4.28 33.72 -7.92
C ASN A 263 4.35 32.20 -7.69
N LEU A 264 3.32 31.64 -7.06
CA LEU A 264 3.14 30.19 -7.03
C LEU A 264 2.94 29.69 -8.47
N ARG A 265 3.87 28.85 -8.95
CA ARG A 265 3.77 28.24 -10.27
C ARG A 265 3.07 26.90 -10.16
N HIS A 266 1.97 26.78 -10.90
CA HIS A 266 1.16 25.58 -10.95
C HIS A 266 1.40 24.83 -12.25
N VAL A 267 1.67 23.54 -12.16
CA VAL A 267 1.88 22.62 -13.29
C VAL A 267 0.89 21.48 -13.14
N GLN A 268 0.29 21.02 -14.23
CA GLN A 268 -0.69 19.93 -14.19
C GLN A 268 -0.44 18.97 -15.35
N VAL A 269 -0.58 17.68 -15.09
CA VAL A 269 -0.66 16.62 -16.10
C VAL A 269 -1.89 15.76 -15.83
N SER A 270 -2.54 15.28 -16.89
CA SER A 270 -3.68 14.37 -16.74
C SER A 270 -3.73 13.33 -17.84
N PHE A 271 -4.33 12.19 -17.52
CA PHE A 271 -4.52 11.11 -18.48
C PHE A 271 -5.79 10.32 -18.15
N GLN A 272 -6.54 9.93 -19.18
CA GLN A 272 -7.71 9.09 -19.03
C GLN A 272 -7.31 7.62 -19.07
N LEU A 273 -7.47 6.90 -17.96
CA LEU A 273 -7.18 5.48 -17.84
C LEU A 273 -8.30 4.65 -18.49
N THR A 274 -8.21 4.51 -19.82
CA THR A 274 -9.25 3.87 -20.66
C THR A 274 -9.19 2.33 -20.67
N ASN A 275 -8.03 1.74 -20.38
CA ASN A 275 -7.89 0.29 -20.24
C ASN A 275 -8.66 -0.20 -19.00
N GLN A 276 -9.11 -1.46 -19.01
CA GLN A 276 -9.81 -2.00 -17.85
C GLN A 276 -8.86 -2.02 -16.64
N LEU A 277 -9.07 -1.12 -15.68
CA LEU A 277 -8.16 -0.90 -14.55
C LEU A 277 -7.97 -2.13 -13.65
N ASN A 278 -8.95 -3.03 -13.61
CA ASN A 278 -8.86 -4.34 -12.98
C ASN A 278 -7.86 -5.30 -13.66
N THR A 279 -7.49 -5.00 -14.91
CA THR A 279 -6.40 -5.71 -15.59
C THR A 279 -5.07 -4.98 -15.41
N LEU A 280 -5.04 -3.73 -14.93
CA LEU A 280 -3.81 -2.96 -14.73
C LEU A 280 -3.15 -3.27 -13.39
N LEU A 281 -3.92 -3.24 -12.32
CA LEU A 281 -3.46 -3.49 -10.94
C LEU A 281 -4.40 -4.47 -10.23
N PRO A 282 -3.93 -5.19 -9.20
CA PRO A 282 -4.77 -6.05 -8.37
C PRO A 282 -5.86 -5.26 -7.59
N PRO A 283 -6.86 -5.95 -6.99
CA PRO A 283 -7.92 -5.31 -6.20
C PRO A 283 -7.41 -4.49 -5.01
N GLN A 284 -6.24 -4.86 -4.49
CA GLN A 284 -5.55 -4.17 -3.39
C GLN A 284 -4.14 -3.84 -3.81
N VAL A 285 -3.75 -2.59 -3.60
CA VAL A 285 -2.49 -2.03 -4.06
C VAL A 285 -1.66 -1.51 -2.89
N ALA A 286 -0.35 -1.51 -3.09
CA ALA A 286 0.55 -0.67 -2.32
C ALA A 286 0.49 0.74 -2.90
N VAL A 287 0.51 1.74 -2.02
CA VAL A 287 0.70 3.15 -2.40
C VAL A 287 1.93 3.69 -1.71
N GLY A 288 2.71 4.50 -2.39
CA GLY A 288 3.97 4.97 -1.83
C GLY A 288 4.74 5.90 -2.76
N PHE A 289 6.01 6.11 -2.40
CA PHE A 289 6.97 6.88 -3.15
C PHE A 289 8.16 6.01 -3.52
N SER A 290 8.65 6.18 -4.74
CA SER A 290 9.85 5.55 -5.26
C SER A 290 10.78 6.64 -5.76
N ALA A 291 12.09 6.48 -5.57
CA ALA A 291 13.07 7.43 -6.06
C ALA A 291 14.40 6.74 -6.33
N ALA A 292 15.16 7.30 -7.25
CA ALA A 292 16.48 6.79 -7.58
C ALA A 292 17.45 7.90 -8.00
N THR A 293 18.73 7.59 -7.86
CA THR A 293 19.82 8.36 -8.44
C THR A 293 20.70 7.45 -9.30
N GLY A 294 21.28 8.02 -10.34
CA GLY A 294 22.29 7.43 -11.20
C GLY A 294 23.66 7.95 -10.83
N SER A 295 24.44 8.39 -11.83
CA SER A 295 25.71 9.10 -11.62
C SER A 295 25.52 10.58 -11.27
N ALA A 296 24.34 11.13 -11.56
CA ALA A 296 23.89 12.41 -11.02
C ALA A 296 23.32 12.20 -9.61
N MET A 297 23.17 13.29 -8.85
CA MET A 297 22.72 13.20 -7.47
C MET A 297 21.73 14.28 -7.06
N GLU A 298 20.77 13.87 -6.25
CA GLU A 298 19.87 14.72 -5.48
C GLU A 298 19.24 13.92 -4.34
N LEU A 299 18.62 14.64 -3.40
CA LEU A 299 17.90 14.02 -2.29
C LEU A 299 16.40 14.12 -2.51
N HIS A 300 15.68 13.05 -2.16
CA HIS A 300 14.23 12.96 -2.30
C HIS A 300 13.59 12.79 -0.93
N ARG A 301 12.87 13.82 -0.48
CA ARG A 301 12.37 13.91 0.89
C ARG A 301 10.87 14.08 0.93
N ILE A 302 10.17 13.26 1.70
CA ILE A 302 8.74 13.44 1.98
C ILE A 302 8.59 14.13 3.32
N LEU A 303 7.85 15.24 3.33
CA LEU A 303 7.60 16.08 4.51
C LEU A 303 6.21 15.83 5.09
N SER A 304 5.21 15.62 4.23
CA SER A 304 3.88 15.21 4.63
C SER A 304 3.21 14.39 3.55
N TRP A 305 2.29 13.51 3.93
CA TRP A 305 1.56 12.66 3.00
C TRP A 305 0.19 12.32 3.55
N SER A 306 -0.85 12.61 2.77
CA SER A 306 -2.23 12.24 3.07
C SER A 306 -2.84 11.48 1.89
N PHE A 307 -3.72 10.54 2.19
CA PHE A 307 -4.41 9.73 1.20
C PHE A 307 -5.86 9.50 1.64
N ASN A 308 -6.78 9.56 0.70
CA ASN A 308 -8.20 9.26 0.88
C ASN A 308 -8.70 8.43 -0.31
N SER A 309 -9.44 7.36 -0.03
CA SER A 309 -10.09 6.51 -1.01
C SER A 309 -11.55 6.27 -0.66
N SER A 310 -12.40 6.26 -1.68
CA SER A 310 -13.85 6.04 -1.53
C SER A 310 -14.19 4.61 -1.09
N LEU A 311 -13.30 3.64 -1.31
CA LEU A 311 -13.51 2.25 -0.89
C LEU A 311 -12.95 2.00 0.50
N ALA A 312 -13.72 1.29 1.31
CA ALA A 312 -13.31 0.87 2.64
C ALA A 312 -12.30 -0.29 2.59
N PRO A 313 -11.40 -0.41 3.57
CA PRO A 313 -10.48 -1.54 3.67
C PRO A 313 -11.24 -2.87 3.83
N PRO A 314 -10.68 -4.00 3.38
CA PRO A 314 -11.30 -5.30 3.62
C PRO A 314 -11.40 -5.56 5.13
N ARG A 315 -12.46 -6.26 5.57
CA ARG A 315 -12.61 -6.61 6.98
C ARG A 315 -11.46 -7.53 7.42
N LYS A 316 -10.87 -7.25 8.60
CA LYS A 316 -9.85 -8.12 9.22
C LYS A 316 -10.34 -9.57 9.24
N GLY A 317 -9.57 -10.48 8.63
CA GLY A 317 -9.89 -11.92 8.54
C GLY A 317 -10.33 -12.41 7.15
N VAL A 318 -10.62 -11.51 6.20
CA VAL A 318 -10.72 -11.88 4.78
C VAL A 318 -9.34 -11.75 4.17
N ILE A 319 -8.59 -12.86 4.10
CA ILE A 319 -7.34 -12.90 3.32
C ILE A 319 -7.74 -12.85 1.85
N PRO A 320 -7.44 -11.78 1.10
CA PRO A 320 -7.65 -11.77 -0.33
C PRO A 320 -6.72 -12.82 -0.93
N SER A 321 -7.24 -13.75 -1.72
CA SER A 321 -6.45 -14.80 -2.38
C SER A 321 -5.49 -14.29 -3.47
N PHE A 322 -5.30 -12.97 -3.57
CA PHE A 322 -4.70 -12.28 -4.72
C PHE A 322 -3.71 -11.21 -4.25
N PHE A 323 -2.83 -11.59 -3.34
CA PHE A 323 -1.53 -10.94 -3.24
C PHE A 323 -0.73 -11.25 -4.51
N CYS A 324 0.15 -10.34 -4.90
CA CYS A 324 1.11 -10.63 -5.96
C CYS A 324 2.16 -11.62 -5.44
N PHE A 325 1.83 -12.91 -5.49
CA PHE A 325 2.76 -14.02 -5.31
C PHE A 325 2.68 -14.90 -6.54
N THR A 326 3.66 -14.70 -7.43
CA THR A 326 4.22 -15.68 -8.37
C THR A 326 3.27 -16.83 -8.77
N ASN A 327 2.63 -16.70 -9.93
CA ASN A 327 2.37 -17.88 -10.77
C ASN A 327 3.71 -18.37 -11.32
N SER A 328 4.49 -19.07 -10.48
CA SER A 328 5.59 -19.88 -10.97
C SER A 328 5.03 -21.26 -11.33
N LYS A 329 5.02 -21.52 -12.64
CA LYS A 329 4.79 -22.80 -13.32
C LYS A 329 3.35 -23.33 -13.35
N PHE A 330 2.63 -23.00 -14.42
CA PHE A 330 1.83 -23.97 -15.18
C PHE A 330 1.84 -23.61 -16.66
N CYS A 331 2.81 -24.21 -17.37
CA CYS A 331 2.77 -24.82 -18.70
C CYS A 331 4.20 -24.92 -19.25
#